data_AF-A0A1H9MFQ6-F1
#
_entry.id   AF-A0A1H9MFQ6-F1
#
_cell.length_a   1.000
_cell.length_b   1.000
_cell.length_c   1.000
_cell.angle_alpha   90.00
_cell.angle_beta   90.00
_cell.angle_gamma   90.00
#
_symmetry.space_group_name_H-M   'P 1'
#
loop_
_entity.id
_entity.type
_entity.pdbx_description
1 polymer ?
#
loop_
_entity_poly.entity_id
_entity_poly.type
_entity_poly.pdbx_seq_one_letter_code
_entity_poly.pdbx_strand_id
1 'polypeptide(L)'
;MRMNRLGLAVMLTLSLFTSGCAGTNDYGAKLPYDAWRLGFFAPDYMEVWIETADAVDTNDRWFKRAMSGVSSISSPSNLKGNPRGWPQNPGDGKGKYVYGADLPRFIYVRWQSLAEPQTYYAYIEIPESARELMVKGERAYC
;
A
#
# COMPACT_ATOMS: atom_id res chain seq x y z
N MET A 1 35.53 42.47 0.14
CA MET A 1 35.27 41.91 1.49
C MET A 1 36.18 40.70 1.67
N ARG A 2 37.27 40.81 2.46
CA ARG A 2 38.23 39.70 2.68
C ARG A 2 37.65 38.74 3.71
N MET A 3 37.30 37.55 3.29
CA MET A 3 36.78 36.50 4.17
C MET A 3 37.96 35.85 4.91
N ASN A 4 37.95 35.87 6.25
CA ASN A 4 39.02 35.26 7.06
C ASN A 4 38.91 33.71 7.01
N ARG A 5 40.03 33.01 7.13
CA ARG A 5 40.11 31.53 7.12
C ARG A 5 39.15 30.87 8.11
N LEU A 6 38.90 31.53 9.25
CA LEU A 6 37.92 31.09 10.26
C LEU A 6 36.47 31.16 9.73
N GLY A 7 36.12 32.22 9.00
CA GLY A 7 34.80 32.38 8.38
C GLY A 7 34.57 31.40 7.23
N LEU A 8 35.64 31.04 6.51
CA LEU A 8 35.59 30.00 5.48
C LEU A 8 35.35 28.61 6.11
N ALA A 9 36.01 28.31 7.24
CA ALA A 9 35.84 27.06 7.96
C ALA A 9 34.43 26.92 8.55
N VAL A 10 33.88 28.00 9.12
CA VAL A 10 32.51 28.04 9.66
C VAL A 10 31.46 27.88 8.54
N MET A 11 31.67 28.48 7.36
CA MET A 11 30.77 28.24 6.23
C MET A 11 30.87 26.81 5.69
N LEU A 12 32.07 26.21 5.65
CA LEU A 12 32.23 24.82 5.23
C LEU A 12 31.51 23.86 6.18
N THR A 13 31.67 24.03 7.50
CA THR A 13 30.98 23.18 8.48
C THR A 13 29.47 23.38 8.42
N LEU A 14 28.98 24.62 8.28
CA LEU A 14 27.55 24.91 8.15
C LEU A 14 26.94 24.30 6.87
N SER A 15 27.70 24.26 5.76
CA SER A 15 27.27 23.60 4.53
C SER A 15 27.22 22.07 4.64
N LEU A 16 28.09 21.43 5.44
CA LEU A 16 28.04 19.98 5.70
C LEU A 16 26.82 19.58 6.56
N PHE A 17 26.31 20.47 7.42
CA PHE A 17 25.13 20.17 8.25
C PHE A 17 23.80 20.32 7.49
N THR A 18 23.79 20.92 6.30
CA THR A 18 22.57 21.13 5.51
C THR A 18 22.29 20.05 4.46
N SER A 19 23.16 19.04 4.32
CA SER A 19 22.95 17.91 3.40
C SER A 19 22.09 16.76 3.99
N GLY A 20 21.30 17.02 5.03
CA GLY A 20 20.53 16.01 5.76
C GLY A 20 19.05 15.92 5.31
N CYS A 21 18.68 14.74 4.81
CA CYS A 21 17.32 14.27 4.51
C CYS A 21 16.60 14.83 3.27
N ALA A 22 17.21 14.71 2.10
CA ALA A 22 16.45 14.71 0.85
C ALA A 22 16.03 13.26 0.51
N GLY A 23 14.75 12.91 0.73
CA GLY A 23 14.13 11.79 0.02
C GLY A 23 13.39 10.72 0.83
N THR A 24 13.27 10.85 2.15
CA THR A 24 12.37 10.00 2.96
C THR A 24 11.14 10.80 3.37
N ASN A 25 9.95 10.22 3.26
CA ASN A 25 8.74 10.80 3.85
C ASN A 25 8.83 10.76 5.40
N ASP A 26 7.86 11.37 6.08
CA ASP A 26 7.81 11.45 7.56
C ASP A 26 7.83 10.07 8.24
N TYR A 27 7.63 9.00 7.48
CA TYR A 27 7.57 7.61 7.93
C TYR A 27 8.78 6.77 7.49
N GLY A 28 9.78 7.36 6.83
CA GLY A 28 11.04 6.70 6.47
C GLY A 28 11.02 5.91 5.15
N ALA A 29 9.96 6.01 4.34
CA ALA A 29 9.90 5.40 3.00
C ALA A 29 10.27 6.43 1.92
N LYS A 30 10.84 5.96 0.80
CA LYS A 30 11.22 6.84 -0.32
C LYS A 30 10.10 6.93 -1.36
N LEU A 31 8.92 7.38 -0.94
CA LEU A 31 7.74 7.49 -1.79
C LEU A 31 7.30 8.95 -1.94
N PRO A 32 6.67 9.33 -3.06
CA PRO A 32 6.13 10.67 -3.27
C PRO A 32 4.84 10.96 -2.44
N TYR A 33 4.47 10.04 -1.54
CA TYR A 33 3.31 10.11 -0.66
C TYR A 33 3.61 9.39 0.66
N ASP A 34 2.79 9.62 1.69
CA ASP A 34 3.04 9.13 3.05
C ASP A 34 2.77 7.64 3.25
N ALA A 35 1.79 7.11 2.53
CA ALA A 35 1.38 5.71 2.58
C ALA A 35 0.69 5.26 1.29
N TRP A 36 0.83 3.98 0.96
CA TRP A 36 -0.02 3.30 0.00
C TRP A 36 -1.12 2.53 0.73
N ARG A 37 -2.20 2.17 0.03
CA ARG A 37 -3.38 1.52 0.63
C ARG A 37 -3.54 0.11 0.08
N LEU A 38 -3.83 -0.85 0.96
CA LEU A 38 -4.22 -2.21 0.60
C LEU A 38 -5.70 -2.42 0.93
N GLY A 39 -6.52 -2.62 -0.11
CA GLY A 39 -7.95 -2.83 0.01
C GLY A 39 -8.41 -4.14 -0.62
N PHE A 40 -9.46 -4.73 -0.05
CA PHE A 40 -10.08 -5.95 -0.56
C PHE A 40 -11.56 -5.71 -0.85
N PHE A 41 -11.99 -6.25 -2.00
CA PHE A 41 -13.37 -6.24 -2.45
C PHE A 41 -13.75 -7.66 -2.89
N ALA A 42 -14.99 -8.06 -2.67
CA ALA A 42 -15.55 -9.31 -3.16
C ALA A 42 -16.91 -9.07 -3.84
N PRO A 43 -17.32 -9.95 -4.78
CA PRO A 43 -18.62 -9.86 -5.44
C PRO A 43 -19.81 -9.91 -4.46
N ASP A 44 -21.00 -9.63 -4.98
CA ASP A 44 -22.24 -9.69 -4.21
C ASP A 44 -22.36 -11.04 -3.48
N TYR A 45 -22.67 -10.99 -2.18
CA TYR A 45 -22.88 -12.16 -1.31
C TYR A 45 -21.68 -13.11 -1.14
N MET A 46 -20.50 -12.78 -1.69
CA MET A 46 -19.25 -13.55 -1.52
C MET A 46 -18.48 -13.05 -0.30
N GLU A 47 -19.09 -13.13 0.88
CA GLU A 47 -18.50 -12.62 2.10
C GLU A 47 -17.23 -13.41 2.48
N VAL A 48 -16.16 -12.69 2.75
CA VAL A 48 -14.85 -13.24 3.10
C VAL A 48 -14.28 -12.57 4.33
N TRP A 49 -13.61 -13.37 5.16
CA TRP A 49 -12.84 -12.89 6.30
C TRP A 49 -11.35 -13.10 6.06
N ILE A 50 -10.64 -11.99 5.84
CA ILE A 50 -9.19 -11.94 5.68
C ILE A 50 -8.54 -12.11 7.06
N GLU A 51 -7.96 -13.29 7.29
CA GLU A 51 -7.20 -13.59 8.51
C GLU A 51 -5.98 -12.66 8.61
N THR A 52 -5.23 -12.60 7.49
CA THR A 52 -4.08 -11.69 7.34
C THR A 52 -3.83 -11.38 5.87
N ALA A 53 -3.43 -10.15 5.60
CA ALA A 53 -2.75 -9.76 4.38
C ALA A 53 -1.44 -9.08 4.78
N ASP A 54 -0.34 -9.69 4.40
CA ASP A 54 1.02 -9.28 4.75
C ASP A 54 1.72 -8.78 3.50
N ALA A 55 2.51 -7.72 3.64
CA ALA A 55 3.31 -7.18 2.56
C ALA A 55 4.79 -7.32 2.86
N VAL A 56 5.57 -7.67 1.84
CA VAL A 56 7.03 -7.55 1.86
C VAL A 56 7.40 -6.46 0.87
N ASP A 57 8.12 -5.45 1.36
CA ASP A 57 8.56 -4.33 0.53
C ASP A 57 9.83 -4.66 -0.28
N THR A 58 10.26 -3.73 -1.13
CA THR A 58 11.47 -3.87 -1.94
C THR A 58 12.77 -3.98 -1.13
N ASN A 59 12.74 -3.62 0.16
CA ASN A 59 13.86 -3.73 1.09
C ASN A 59 13.75 -4.99 1.99
N ASP A 60 12.93 -5.96 1.59
CA ASP A 60 12.68 -7.21 2.31
C ASP A 60 12.10 -7.05 3.71
N ARG A 61 11.50 -5.90 4.02
CA ARG A 61 10.85 -5.65 5.30
C ARG A 61 9.44 -6.22 5.26
N TRP A 62 9.09 -6.97 6.30
CA TRP A 62 7.79 -7.63 6.43
C TRP A 62 6.82 -6.80 7.26
N PHE A 63 5.77 -6.31 6.60
CA PHE A 63 4.64 -5.60 7.18
C PHE A 63 3.47 -6.56 7.38
N LYS A 64 3.36 -7.09 8.60
CA LYS A 64 2.26 -7.99 9.00
C LYS A 64 0.94 -7.24 9.07
N ARG A 65 -0.15 -7.89 8.67
CA ARG A 65 -1.52 -7.35 8.75
C ARG A 65 -1.67 -5.97 8.09
N ALA A 66 -0.92 -5.76 7.00
CA ALA A 66 -1.10 -4.66 6.06
C ALA A 66 -2.59 -4.52 5.66
N MET A 67 -3.34 -5.64 5.65
CA MET A 67 -4.79 -5.65 5.85
C MET A 67 -5.22 -6.86 6.71
N SER A 68 -6.44 -6.82 7.24
CA SER A 68 -7.13 -7.92 7.94
C SER A 68 -8.60 -7.58 8.14
N GLY A 69 -9.47 -8.57 8.32
CA GLY A 69 -10.89 -8.39 8.64
C GLY A 69 -11.78 -8.68 7.44
N VAL A 70 -12.92 -8.02 7.35
CA VAL A 70 -13.87 -8.23 6.23
C VAL A 70 -13.44 -7.48 4.97
N SER A 71 -13.75 -8.03 3.80
CA SER A 71 -13.70 -7.28 2.54
C SER A 71 -14.85 -6.27 2.46
N SER A 72 -14.76 -5.36 1.49
CA SER A 72 -15.96 -4.69 1.01
C SER A 72 -16.77 -5.66 0.16
N ILE A 73 -18.09 -5.65 0.34
CA ILE A 73 -19.05 -6.38 -0.49
C ILE A 73 -20.15 -5.42 -0.93
N SER A 74 -20.72 -5.69 -2.09
CA SER A 74 -21.97 -5.05 -2.48
C SER A 74 -23.15 -5.93 -2.01
N SER A 75 -24.16 -5.30 -1.41
CA SER A 75 -25.39 -5.96 -0.97
C SER A 75 -26.58 -5.24 -1.60
N PRO A 76 -26.92 -5.55 -2.86
CA PRO A 76 -28.00 -4.87 -3.56
C PRO A 76 -29.34 -5.01 -2.85
N SER A 77 -30.17 -3.96 -2.95
CA SER A 77 -31.45 -3.89 -2.28
C SER A 77 -32.38 -5.03 -2.69
N ASN A 78 -33.25 -5.45 -1.76
CA ASN A 78 -34.22 -6.53 -1.96
C ASN A 78 -33.61 -7.87 -2.39
N LEU A 79 -32.34 -8.13 -2.06
CA LEU A 79 -31.63 -9.37 -2.40
C LEU A 79 -31.58 -9.64 -3.92
N LYS A 80 -31.58 -8.58 -4.74
CA LYS A 80 -31.54 -8.68 -6.21
C LYS A 80 -30.13 -8.62 -6.81
N GLY A 81 -29.09 -8.81 -6.00
CA GLY A 81 -27.72 -8.83 -6.48
C GLY A 81 -27.41 -10.04 -7.34
N ASN A 82 -26.38 -9.93 -8.16
CA ASN A 82 -25.90 -11.05 -8.95
C ASN A 82 -24.56 -11.52 -8.36
N PRO A 83 -24.51 -12.68 -7.68
CA PRO A 83 -23.27 -13.20 -7.12
C PRO A 83 -22.26 -13.64 -8.19
N ARG A 84 -22.66 -13.69 -9.47
CA ARG A 84 -21.78 -14.13 -10.56
C ARG A 84 -20.98 -12.95 -11.11
N GLY A 85 -19.66 -13.13 -11.06
CA GLY A 85 -18.70 -12.25 -11.71
C GLY A 85 -18.33 -11.03 -10.88
N TRP A 86 -17.46 -10.20 -11.44
CA TRP A 86 -17.03 -8.95 -10.83
C TRP A 86 -17.83 -7.77 -11.41
N PRO A 87 -18.13 -6.72 -10.60
CA PRO A 87 -18.73 -5.52 -11.13
C PRO A 87 -17.81 -4.86 -12.16
N GLN A 88 -18.38 -4.10 -13.09
CA GLN A 88 -17.60 -3.44 -14.14
C GLN A 88 -16.58 -2.42 -13.58
N ASN A 89 -16.95 -1.73 -12.50
CA ASN A 89 -16.13 -0.73 -11.83
C ASN A 89 -16.07 -1.05 -10.32
N PRO A 90 -15.22 -1.99 -9.87
CA PRO A 90 -15.02 -2.22 -8.45
C PRO A 90 -14.33 -1.01 -7.82
N GLY A 91 -14.82 -0.57 -6.66
CA GLY A 91 -14.14 0.45 -5.86
C GLY A 91 -12.84 -0.08 -5.24
N ASP A 92 -12.14 0.78 -4.49
CA ASP A 92 -10.89 0.45 -3.82
C ASP A 92 -11.03 -0.53 -2.63
N GLY A 93 -12.26 -1.00 -2.36
CA GLY A 93 -12.57 -2.00 -1.34
C GLY A 93 -12.38 -1.49 0.09
N LYS A 94 -12.49 -2.40 1.06
CA LYS A 94 -12.21 -2.08 2.47
C LYS A 94 -10.73 -2.35 2.75
N GLY A 95 -10.03 -1.37 3.30
CA GLY A 95 -8.58 -1.43 3.36
C GLY A 95 -7.94 -0.59 4.46
N LYS A 96 -6.61 -0.65 4.51
CA LYS A 96 -5.77 0.12 5.44
C LYS A 96 -4.63 0.80 4.68
N TYR A 97 -4.17 1.92 5.22
CA TYR A 97 -2.94 2.56 4.79
C TYR A 97 -1.74 1.89 5.44
N VAL A 98 -0.69 1.69 4.65
CA VAL A 98 0.58 1.12 5.06
C VAL A 98 1.62 2.23 5.06
N TYR A 99 1.92 2.74 6.26
CA TYR A 99 2.88 3.82 6.47
C TYR A 99 4.30 3.27 6.62
N GLY A 100 5.28 4.04 6.12
CA GLY A 100 6.72 3.75 6.29
C GLY A 100 7.25 2.54 5.54
N ALA A 101 6.39 1.80 4.84
CA ALA A 101 6.77 0.77 3.90
C ALA A 101 7.16 1.39 2.56
N ASP A 102 8.19 0.85 1.92
CA ASP A 102 8.38 1.06 0.49
C ASP A 102 7.32 0.27 -0.29
N LEU A 103 7.34 0.34 -1.62
CA LEU A 103 6.37 -0.37 -2.44
C LEU A 103 6.45 -1.89 -2.21
N PRO A 104 5.31 -2.60 -2.19
CA PRO A 104 5.32 -4.04 -2.04
C PRO A 104 5.96 -4.69 -3.26
N ARG A 105 6.84 -5.67 -3.03
CA ARG A 105 7.24 -6.64 -4.05
C ARG A 105 6.42 -7.92 -3.99
N PHE A 106 5.79 -8.15 -2.84
CA PHE A 106 5.06 -9.37 -2.56
C PHE A 106 3.94 -9.13 -1.55
N ILE A 107 2.79 -9.75 -1.79
CA ILE A 107 1.66 -9.78 -0.87
C ILE A 107 1.27 -11.23 -0.61
N TYR A 108 1.25 -11.62 0.66
CA TYR A 108 0.63 -12.87 1.10
C TYR A 108 -0.73 -12.54 1.67
N VAL A 109 -1.76 -13.27 1.24
CA VAL A 109 -3.10 -13.14 1.81
C VAL A 109 -3.64 -14.52 2.17
N ARG A 110 -4.30 -14.61 3.32
CA ARG A 110 -5.03 -15.79 3.77
C ARG A 110 -6.40 -15.37 4.25
N TRP A 111 -7.43 -16.06 3.79
CA TRP A 111 -8.82 -15.72 4.09
C TRP A 111 -9.72 -16.95 4.21
N GLN A 112 -10.81 -16.79 4.95
CA GLN A 112 -11.90 -17.75 5.03
C GLN A 112 -13.04 -17.28 4.14
N SER A 113 -13.55 -18.17 3.30
CA SER A 113 -14.77 -17.93 2.54
C SER A 113 -15.98 -18.35 3.36
N LEU A 114 -17.03 -17.51 3.40
CA LEU A 114 -18.32 -17.91 3.98
C LEU A 114 -19.20 -18.63 2.96
N ALA A 115 -19.03 -18.32 1.67
CA ALA A 115 -19.75 -18.99 0.59
C ALA A 115 -19.28 -20.45 0.41
N GLU A 116 -18.00 -20.69 0.63
CA GLU A 116 -17.37 -21.99 0.57
C GLU A 116 -16.59 -22.20 1.88
N PRO A 117 -17.06 -23.05 2.83
CA PRO A 117 -16.50 -23.17 4.18
C PRO A 117 -15.08 -23.75 4.26
N GLN A 118 -14.11 -23.06 3.66
CA GLN A 118 -12.72 -23.42 3.62
C GLN A 118 -11.83 -22.19 3.65
N THR A 119 -10.55 -22.43 3.95
CA THR A 119 -9.52 -21.40 4.01
C THR A 119 -8.70 -21.41 2.74
N TYR A 120 -8.49 -20.22 2.19
CA TYR A 120 -7.70 -19.98 1.00
C TYR A 120 -6.47 -19.15 1.35
N TYR A 121 -5.46 -19.26 0.50
CA TYR A 121 -4.30 -18.38 0.54
C TYR A 121 -3.79 -18.09 -0.85
N ALA A 122 -3.15 -16.94 -1.02
CA ALA A 122 -2.51 -16.54 -2.25
C ALA A 122 -1.20 -15.81 -1.97
N TYR A 123 -0.27 -15.98 -2.90
CA TYR A 123 0.98 -15.26 -2.98
C TYR A 123 0.97 -14.44 -4.27
N ILE A 124 1.01 -13.13 -4.12
CA ILE A 124 0.89 -12.18 -5.22
C ILE A 124 2.22 -11.45 -5.33
N GLU A 125 2.96 -11.76 -6.38
CA GLU A 125 4.13 -10.98 -6.74
C GLU A 125 3.67 -9.69 -7.42
N ILE A 126 4.23 -8.56 -6.98
CA ILE A 126 4.00 -7.27 -7.60
C ILE A 126 5.21 -7.00 -8.50
N PRO A 127 5.07 -7.02 -9.83
CA PRO A 127 6.20 -6.80 -10.72
C PRO A 127 6.70 -5.36 -10.63
N GLU A 128 7.94 -5.12 -11.08
CA GLU A 128 8.54 -3.79 -11.13
C GLU A 128 7.69 -2.81 -11.95
N SER A 129 7.17 -3.25 -13.10
CA SER A 129 6.28 -2.43 -13.94
C SER A 129 5.02 -1.95 -13.21
N ALA A 130 4.45 -2.76 -12.32
CA ALA A 130 3.32 -2.34 -11.49
C ALA A 130 3.75 -1.32 -10.43
N ARG A 131 4.92 -1.51 -9.80
CA ARG A 131 5.48 -0.54 -8.84
C ARG A 131 5.77 0.81 -9.48
N GLU A 132 6.25 0.82 -10.72
CA GLU A 132 6.45 2.06 -11.50
C GLU A 132 5.15 2.82 -11.74
N LEU A 133 4.01 2.14 -11.84
CA LEU A 133 2.70 2.79 -11.93
C LEU A 133 2.26 3.34 -10.57
N MET A 134 2.59 2.67 -9.46
CA MET A 134 2.21 3.12 -8.11
C MET A 134 2.87 4.46 -7.71
N VAL A 135 3.97 4.86 -8.33
CA VAL A 135 4.59 6.18 -8.09
C VAL A 135 4.08 7.28 -9.02
N LYS A 136 3.35 6.93 -10.08
CA LYS A 136 2.79 7.87 -11.05
C LYS A 136 1.36 8.23 -10.62
N GLY A 137 1.08 9.52 -10.55
CA GLY A 137 -0.29 9.99 -10.36
C GLY A 137 -1.11 9.73 -11.62
N GLU A 138 -2.19 8.98 -11.50
CA GLU A 138 -3.11 8.66 -12.60
C GLU A 138 -4.54 9.10 -12.26
N ARG A 139 -5.35 9.39 -13.28
CA ARG A 139 -6.78 9.63 -13.08
C ARG A 139 -7.49 8.30 -12.89
N ALA A 140 -7.85 7.99 -11.65
CA ALA A 140 -8.69 6.84 -11.33
C ALA A 140 -10.19 7.19 -11.47
N TYR A 141 -10.98 6.18 -11.82
CA TYR A 141 -12.44 6.24 -11.71
C TYR A 141 -12.83 5.90 -10.26
N CYS A 142 -13.54 6.81 -9.60
CA CYS A 142 -14.05 6.63 -8.23
C CYS A 142 -15.57 6.72 -8.23
#